data_AF-A0A2H6NGE6-F1
#
_entry.id   AF-A0A2H6NGE6-F1
#
_cell.length_a   1.000
_cell.length_b   1.000
_cell.length_c   1.000
_cell.angle_alpha   90.00
_cell.angle_beta   90.00
_cell.angle_gamma   90.00
#
_symmetry.space_group_name_H-M   'P 1'
#
loop_
_entity.id
_entity.type
_entity.pdbx_description
1 polymer ?
#
loop_
_entity_poly.entity_id
_entity_poly.type
_entity_poly.pdbx_seq_one_letter_code
_entity_poly.pdbx_strand_id
1 'polypeptide(L)'
;VFLVSGIYDLEPITHTYINDPLHMSHAVAQENSPLLCVPKVKDEVACQVLIAVAQHDSPEFHRQSREYCQALRTAGWKVSLLDLAGTDHFDVIEKLSQENYLLTQVILNMISSG
;
A
#
# COMPACT_ATOMS: atom_id res chain seq x y z
N VAL A 1 2.09 -1.04 10.62
CA VAL A 1 1.67 -1.84 9.44
C VAL A 1 2.47 -1.39 8.22
N PHE A 2 2.90 -2.32 7.38
CA PHE A 2 3.69 -2.03 6.17
C PHE A 2 2.91 -2.54 4.95
N LEU A 3 2.63 -1.66 4.00
CA LEU A 3 1.90 -1.96 2.77
C LEU A 3 2.84 -1.67 1.60
N VAL A 4 3.25 -2.68 0.85
CA VAL A 4 4.25 -2.55 -0.22
C VAL A 4 3.60 -2.89 -1.55
N SER A 5 3.66 -1.94 -2.50
CA SER A 5 3.12 -2.08 -3.86
C SER A 5 1.71 -2.66 -3.90
N GLY A 6 0.82 -2.13 -3.06
CA GLY A 6 -0.55 -2.65 -2.89
C GLY A 6 -1.55 -2.10 -3.90
N ILE A 7 -2.64 -2.84 -4.06
CA ILE A 7 -3.88 -2.38 -4.71
C ILE A 7 -4.92 -2.09 -3.62
N TYR A 8 -5.50 -0.90 -3.68
CA TYR A 8 -6.45 -0.37 -2.71
C TYR A 8 -7.80 -0.03 -3.35
N ASP A 9 -7.87 0.04 -4.68
CA ASP A 9 -9.10 0.07 -5.48
C ASP A 9 -9.07 -1.09 -6.48
N LEU A 10 -10.03 -2.00 -6.35
CA LEU A 10 -10.15 -3.21 -7.17
C LEU A 10 -10.96 -2.98 -8.44
N GLU A 11 -11.66 -1.84 -8.59
CA GLU A 11 -12.46 -1.57 -9.79
C GLU A 11 -11.64 -1.72 -11.09
N PRO A 12 -10.41 -1.19 -11.20
CA PRO A 12 -9.62 -1.32 -12.42
C PRO A 12 -9.28 -2.77 -12.78
N ILE A 13 -9.15 -3.66 -11.78
CA ILE A 13 -8.85 -5.08 -12.02
C ILE A 13 -9.97 -5.73 -12.84
N THR A 14 -11.22 -5.31 -12.65
CA THR A 14 -12.39 -5.91 -13.31
C THR A 14 -12.33 -5.83 -14.84
N HIS A 15 -11.54 -4.91 -15.38
CA HIS A 15 -11.34 -4.69 -16.81
C HIS A 15 -10.06 -5.32 -17.37
N THR A 16 -9.40 -6.19 -16.60
CA THR A 16 -8.14 -6.83 -16.98
C THR A 16 -8.26 -8.35 -16.96
N TYR A 17 -7.32 -9.04 -17.62
CA TYR A 17 -7.23 -10.50 -17.60
C TYR A 17 -7.05 -11.08 -16.17
N ILE A 18 -6.59 -10.27 -15.21
CA ILE A 18 -6.49 -10.67 -13.81
C ILE A 18 -7.87 -11.02 -13.23
N ASN A 19 -8.95 -10.45 -13.78
CA ASN A 19 -10.31 -10.79 -13.34
C ASN A 19 -10.81 -12.13 -13.89
N ASP A 20 -10.16 -12.73 -14.89
CA ASP A 20 -10.58 -14.01 -15.46
C ASP A 20 -10.70 -15.12 -14.40
N PRO A 21 -9.73 -15.31 -13.48
CA PRO A 21 -9.90 -16.26 -12.38
C PRO A 21 -10.72 -15.73 -11.20
N LEU A 22 -10.84 -14.41 -11.03
CA LEU A 22 -11.48 -13.81 -9.85
C LEU A 22 -13.00 -13.65 -10.02
N HIS A 23 -13.46 -13.49 -11.27
CA HIS A 23 -14.85 -13.24 -11.63
C HIS A 23 -15.52 -12.14 -10.79
N MET A 24 -14.77 -11.09 -10.43
CA MET A 24 -15.31 -10.00 -9.63
C MET A 24 -16.31 -9.20 -10.46
N SER A 25 -17.49 -9.00 -9.88
CA SER A 25 -18.41 -7.96 -10.32
C SER A 25 -17.95 -6.60 -9.81
N HIS A 26 -18.46 -5.52 -10.40
CA HIS A 26 -18.21 -4.16 -9.91
C HIS A 26 -18.61 -3.98 -8.44
N ALA A 27 -19.73 -4.58 -8.01
CA ALA A 27 -20.16 -4.53 -6.61
C ALA A 27 -19.15 -5.24 -5.67
N VAL A 28 -18.66 -6.41 -6.07
CA VAL A 28 -17.64 -7.14 -5.31
C VAL A 28 -16.35 -6.34 -5.24
N ALA A 29 -15.91 -5.73 -6.35
CA ALA A 29 -14.73 -4.88 -6.36
C ALA A 29 -14.88 -3.71 -5.38
N GLN A 30 -16.02 -2.99 -5.41
CA GLN A 30 -16.27 -1.87 -4.50
C GLN A 30 -16.30 -2.28 -3.02
N GLU A 31 -17.00 -3.36 -2.68
CA GLU A 31 -17.10 -3.86 -1.30
C GLU A 31 -15.74 -4.28 -0.74
N ASN A 32 -14.83 -4.72 -1.61
CA ASN A 32 -13.52 -5.23 -1.23
C ASN A 32 -12.38 -4.23 -1.50
N SER A 33 -12.65 -3.01 -1.98
CA SER A 33 -11.64 -1.95 -2.16
C SER A 33 -11.28 -1.29 -0.82
N PRO A 34 -10.07 -1.49 -0.27
CA PRO A 34 -9.65 -0.83 0.98
C PRO A 34 -9.83 0.70 0.96
N LEU A 35 -9.63 1.34 -0.20
CA LEU A 35 -9.79 2.77 -0.40
C LEU A 35 -11.20 3.27 -0.06
N LEU A 36 -12.22 2.44 -0.25
CA LEU A 36 -13.62 2.77 0.02
C LEU A 36 -14.04 2.43 1.46
N CYS A 37 -13.21 1.68 2.19
CA CYS A 37 -13.52 1.11 3.51
C CYS A 37 -12.56 1.61 4.60
N VAL A 38 -12.00 2.81 4.47
CA VAL A 38 -11.01 3.35 5.42
C VAL A 38 -11.65 3.61 6.80
N PRO A 39 -11.23 2.91 7.87
CA PRO A 39 -11.76 3.13 9.20
C PRO A 39 -11.35 4.51 9.74
N LYS A 40 -12.29 5.23 10.37
CA LYS A 40 -12.00 6.50 11.03
C LYS A 40 -11.39 6.28 12.41
N VAL A 41 -10.31 7.00 12.68
CA VAL A 41 -9.63 7.00 13.97
C VAL A 41 -10.12 8.18 14.80
N LYS A 42 -10.61 7.91 16.02
CA LYS A 42 -11.14 8.93 16.94
C LYS A 42 -10.15 9.33 18.04
N ASP A 43 -9.29 8.41 18.45
CA ASP A 43 -8.28 8.60 19.50
C ASP A 43 -6.87 8.53 18.90
N GLU A 44 -5.83 8.86 19.68
CA GLU A 44 -4.45 8.69 19.22
C GLU A 44 -4.13 7.20 19.00
N VAL A 45 -4.31 6.72 17.77
CA VAL A 45 -3.86 5.39 17.38
C VAL A 45 -2.34 5.39 17.35
N ALA A 46 -1.75 4.54 18.20
CA ALA A 46 -0.30 4.31 18.23
C ALA A 46 0.20 3.61 16.96
N CYS A 47 -0.68 2.93 16.22
CA CYS A 47 -0.31 2.20 15.01
C CYS A 47 0.02 3.16 13.86
N GLN A 48 1.28 3.14 13.45
CA GLN A 48 1.75 3.84 12.27
C GLN A 48 1.63 2.94 11.03
N VAL A 49 1.29 3.52 9.89
CA VAL A 49 1.20 2.85 8.59
C VAL A 49 2.29 3.38 7.66
N LEU A 50 3.06 2.48 7.06
CA LEU A 50 3.96 2.81 5.96
C LEU A 50 3.37 2.25 4.68
N ILE A 51 3.18 3.10 3.68
CA ILE A 51 2.93 2.67 2.30
C ILE A 51 4.24 2.83 1.53
N ALA A 52 4.69 1.77 0.87
CA ALA A 52 5.85 1.78 0.00
C ALA A 52 5.43 1.41 -1.42
N VAL A 53 6.03 2.05 -2.42
CA VAL A 53 5.82 1.76 -3.85
C VAL A 53 7.19 1.71 -4.53
N ALA A 54 7.37 0.78 -5.47
CA ALA A 54 8.62 0.64 -6.20
C ALA A 54 8.67 1.65 -7.36
N GLN A 55 9.84 2.23 -7.63
CA GLN A 55 10.00 3.20 -8.72
C GLN A 55 9.51 2.67 -10.06
N HIS A 56 9.78 1.40 -10.36
CA HIS A 56 9.41 0.77 -11.63
C HIS A 56 8.06 0.04 -11.59
N ASP A 57 7.26 0.22 -10.54
CA ASP A 57 5.86 -0.19 -10.57
C ASP A 57 5.07 0.55 -11.67
N SER A 58 3.96 -0.04 -12.09
CA SER A 58 3.06 0.62 -13.03
C SER A 58 2.50 1.93 -12.46
N PRO A 59 2.10 2.89 -13.31
CA PRO A 59 1.48 4.15 -12.85
C PRO A 59 0.27 3.95 -11.92
N GLU A 60 -0.41 2.81 -12.01
CA GLU A 60 -1.59 2.50 -11.21
C GLU A 60 -1.24 2.23 -9.75
N PHE A 61 -0.17 1.48 -9.46
CA PHE A 61 0.31 1.30 -8.07
C PHE A 61 0.71 2.63 -7.44
N HIS A 62 1.36 3.49 -8.21
CA HIS A 62 1.72 4.85 -7.81
C HIS A 62 0.49 5.71 -7.49
N ARG A 63 -0.53 5.69 -8.36
CA ARG A 63 -1.79 6.41 -8.18
C ARG A 63 -2.50 5.93 -6.92
N GLN A 64 -2.74 4.63 -6.81
CA GLN A 64 -3.48 4.04 -5.70
C GLN A 64 -2.75 4.21 -4.36
N SER A 65 -1.41 4.08 -4.34
CA SER A 65 -0.63 4.32 -3.12
C SER A 65 -0.77 5.75 -2.61
N ARG A 66 -0.80 6.75 -3.51
CA ARG A 66 -1.03 8.15 -3.13
C ARG A 66 -2.45 8.37 -2.61
N GLU A 67 -3.45 7.86 -3.33
CA GLU A 67 -4.86 8.02 -2.95
C GLU A 67 -5.16 7.37 -1.60
N TYR A 68 -4.67 6.14 -1.38
CA TYR A 68 -4.87 5.43 -0.13
C TYR A 68 -4.14 6.11 1.03
N CYS A 69 -2.91 6.60 0.81
CA CYS A 69 -2.19 7.40 1.79
C CYS A 69 -3.00 8.65 2.20
N GLN A 70 -3.57 9.36 1.23
CA GLN A 70 -4.40 10.54 1.50
C GLN A 70 -5.69 10.18 2.25
N ALA A 71 -6.36 9.08 1.87
CA ALA A 71 -7.56 8.61 2.54
C ALA A 71 -7.28 8.24 4.01
N LEU A 72 -6.20 7.51 4.28
CA LEU A 72 -5.75 7.18 5.62
C LEU A 72 -5.43 8.45 6.45
N ARG A 73 -4.69 9.42 5.90
CA ARG A 73 -4.43 10.69 6.59
C ARG A 73 -5.72 11.42 6.95
N THR A 74 -6.66 11.47 6.01
CA THR A 74 -7.96 12.14 6.19
C THR A 74 -8.79 11.45 7.28
N ALA A 75 -8.66 10.13 7.40
CA ALA A 75 -9.31 9.33 8.42
C ALA A 75 -8.60 9.36 9.79
N GLY A 76 -7.51 10.11 9.94
CA GLY A 76 -6.80 10.31 11.21
C GLY A 76 -5.64 9.34 11.47
N TRP A 77 -5.25 8.53 10.49
CA TRP A 77 -4.12 7.60 10.65
C TRP A 77 -2.77 8.32 10.54
N LYS A 78 -1.81 7.87 11.35
CA LYS A 78 -0.39 8.20 11.18
C LYS A 78 0.15 7.38 10.01
N VAL A 79 0.28 8.01 8.83
CA VAL A 79 0.73 7.31 7.61
C VAL A 79 1.79 8.09 6.82
N SER A 80 2.82 7.36 6.38
CA SER A 80 3.85 7.82 5.45
C SER A 80 3.78 7.06 4.13
N LEU A 81 4.26 7.71 3.07
CA LEU A 81 4.41 7.14 1.73
C LEU A 81 5.89 7.19 1.35
N LEU A 82 6.44 6.08 0.88
CA LEU A 82 7.82 5.93 0.47
C LEU A 82 7.88 5.42 -0.98
N ASP A 83 8.53 6.19 -1.85
CA ASP A 83 8.87 5.78 -3.21
C ASP A 83 10.29 5.22 -3.20
N LEU A 84 10.45 3.95 -3.58
CA LEU A 84 11.71 3.22 -3.49
C LEU A 84 12.43 3.27 -4.84
N ALA A 85 13.51 4.05 -4.87
CA ALA A 85 14.35 4.20 -6.06
C ALA A 85 15.06 2.89 -6.41
N GLY A 86 15.15 2.60 -7.71
CA GLY A 86 15.90 1.46 -8.24
C GLY A 86 15.30 0.10 -7.90
N THR A 87 14.01 0.04 -7.58
CA THR A 87 13.28 -1.20 -7.33
C THR A 87 12.13 -1.40 -8.31
N ASP A 88 11.80 -2.65 -8.57
CA ASP A 88 10.59 -3.09 -9.25
C ASP A 88 9.63 -3.80 -8.28
N HIS A 89 8.50 -4.28 -8.79
CA HIS A 89 7.44 -4.91 -8.00
C HIS A 89 7.90 -6.12 -7.19
N PHE A 90 8.96 -6.81 -7.62
CA PHE A 90 9.46 -8.04 -7.00
C PHE A 90 10.64 -7.74 -6.09
N ASP A 91 11.65 -7.03 -6.60
CA ASP A 91 12.89 -6.80 -5.88
C ASP A 91 12.70 -5.88 -4.65
N VAL A 92 11.60 -5.11 -4.62
CA VAL A 92 11.20 -4.30 -3.46
C VAL A 92 11.02 -5.15 -2.20
N ILE A 93 10.62 -6.42 -2.35
CA ILE A 93 10.50 -7.41 -1.28
C ILE A 93 11.76 -8.26 -1.16
N GLU A 94 12.34 -8.74 -2.26
CA GLU A 94 13.51 -9.65 -2.22
C GLU A 94 14.71 -9.02 -1.48
N LYS A 95 14.89 -7.71 -1.64
CA LYS A 95 15.94 -6.93 -0.98
C LYS A 95 15.73 -6.75 0.52
N LEU A 96 14.58 -7.12 1.10
CA LEU A 96 14.34 -7.02 2.55
C LEU A 96 15.31 -7.86 3.40
N SER A 97 15.96 -8.86 2.80
CA SER A 97 17.03 -9.63 3.44
C SER A 97 18.34 -8.84 3.62
N GLN A 98 18.48 -7.67 2.98
CA GLN A 98 19.68 -6.84 3.01
C GLN A 98 19.56 -5.79 4.11
N GLU A 99 20.49 -5.78 5.06
CA GLU A 99 20.48 -4.87 6.21
C GLU A 99 20.63 -3.39 5.83
N ASN A 100 21.32 -3.12 4.72
CA ASN A 100 21.57 -1.77 4.22
C ASN A 100 20.50 -1.26 3.25
N TYR A 101 19.48 -2.06 2.94
CA TYR A 101 18.38 -1.63 2.09
C TYR A 101 17.44 -0.69 2.85
N LEU A 102 17.07 0.41 2.19
CA LEU A 102 16.30 1.50 2.80
C LEU A 102 15.00 1.00 3.46
N LEU A 103 14.22 0.17 2.75
CA LEU A 103 12.96 -0.33 3.28
C LEU A 103 13.19 -1.22 4.52
N THR A 104 14.23 -2.06 4.52
CA THR A 104 14.60 -2.89 5.69
C THR A 104 14.86 -2.00 6.91
N GLN A 105 15.67 -0.97 6.76
CA GLN A 105 16.02 -0.06 7.85
C GLN A 105 14.80 0.71 8.37
N VAL A 106 13.94 1.19 7.48
CA VAL A 106 12.70 1.88 7.87
C VAL A 106 11.77 0.95 8.66
N ILE A 107 11.59 -0.29 8.19
CA ILE A 107 10.76 -1.31 8.86
C ILE A 107 11.31 -1.60 10.26
N LEU A 108 12.61 -1.88 10.39
CA LEU A 108 13.24 -2.18 11.67
C LEU A 108 13.09 -1.02 12.66
N ASN A 109 13.36 0.22 12.21
CA ASN A 109 13.20 1.42 13.05
C ASN A 109 11.76 1.59 13.54
N MET A 110 10.78 1.35 12.67
CA MET A 110 9.36 1.48 13.00
C MET A 110 8.89 0.41 13.99
N ILE A 111 9.43 -0.81 13.91
CA ILE A 111 9.16 -1.89 14.87
C ILE A 111 9.82 -1.56 16.22
N SER A 112 11.06 -1.08 16.22
CA SER A 112 11.79 -0.76 17.46
C SER A 112 11.31 0.51 18.17
N SER A 113 10.55 1.38 17.48
CA SER A 113 10.01 2.64 18.04
C SER A 113 8.56 2.53 18.53
N GLY A 114 7.94 1.36 18.43
CA GLY A 114 6.58 1.08 18.93
C GLY A 114 6.60 0.41 20.29
#